data_AF-A0A8H7ZXL8-F1
#
_entry.id   AF-A0A8H7ZXL8-F1
#
_cell.length_a   1.000
_cell.length_b   1.000
_cell.length_c   1.000
_cell.angle_alpha   90.00
_cell.angle_beta   90.00
_cell.angle_gamma   90.00
#
_symmetry.space_group_name_H-M   'P 1'
#
loop_
_entity.id
_entity.type
_entity.pdbx_description
1 polymer ?
#
loop_
_entity_poly.entity_id
_entity_poly.type
_entity_poly.pdbx_seq_one_letter_code
_entity_poly.pdbx_strand_id
1 'polypeptide(L)'
;MIKDRGIEAIINDNLIDNVLTIGSLLVGALTALLVYAYIAFAGPPFSANSHTILLVEMAAFLFGFTMMNLVGEIITSGTATTFVALAEDPEALARTKPQLYEKIRQTYPEVAVGI
;
A
#
# COMPACT_ATOMS: atom_id res chain seq x y z
N MET A 1 -21.93 -10.31 -14.96
CA MET A 1 -21.94 -10.37 -13.48
C MET A 1 -20.52 -10.47 -12.90
N ILE A 2 -19.76 -11.57 -13.06
CA ILE A 2 -18.33 -11.62 -12.68
C ILE A 2 -17.42 -10.85 -13.65
N LYS A 3 -17.82 -10.74 -14.92
CA LYS A 3 -16.98 -10.18 -15.99
C LYS A 3 -16.76 -8.66 -15.88
N ASP A 4 -17.79 -7.89 -15.50
CA ASP A 4 -17.69 -6.43 -15.42
C ASP A 4 -17.01 -5.98 -14.12
N ARG A 5 -17.37 -6.60 -12.97
CA ARG A 5 -16.70 -6.35 -11.68
C ARG A 5 -15.25 -6.85 -11.66
N GLY A 6 -14.95 -7.93 -12.39
CA GLY A 6 -13.59 -8.47 -12.52
C GLY A 6 -12.65 -7.51 -13.25
N ILE A 7 -13.13 -6.79 -14.26
CA ILE A 7 -12.31 -5.81 -14.98
C ILE A 7 -11.98 -4.61 -14.09
N GLU A 8 -12.96 -4.09 -13.34
CA GLU A 8 -12.72 -3.00 -12.37
C GLU A 8 -11.78 -3.44 -11.23
N ALA A 9 -11.94 -4.65 -10.71
CA ALA A 9 -11.06 -5.21 -9.69
C ALA A 9 -9.62 -5.36 -10.19
N ILE A 10 -9.42 -5.86 -11.42
CA ILE A 10 -8.09 -6.01 -12.04
C ILE A 10 -7.45 -4.65 -12.30
N ILE A 11 -8.22 -3.66 -12.76
CA ILE A 11 -7.71 -2.30 -12.99
C ILE A 11 -7.29 -1.67 -11.66
N ASN A 12 -8.10 -1.82 -10.60
CA ASN A 12 -7.78 -1.31 -9.28
C ASN A 12 -6.55 -2.00 -8.68
N ASP A 13 -6.41 -3.32 -8.82
CA ASP A 13 -5.21 -4.05 -8.38
C ASP A 13 -3.96 -3.55 -9.09
N ASN A 14 -4.02 -3.36 -10.42
CA ASN A 14 -2.90 -2.86 -11.19
C ASN A 14 -2.52 -1.41 -10.85
N LEU A 15 -3.51 -0.57 -10.53
CA LEU A 15 -3.29 0.81 -10.09
C LEU A 15 -2.71 0.86 -8.67
N ILE A 16 -3.25 0.07 -7.75
CA ILE A 16 -2.79 -0.02 -6.36
C ILE A 16 -1.33 -0.47 -6.36
N ASP A 17 -1.00 -1.54 -7.07
CA ASP A 17 0.36 -2.10 -7.06
C ASP A 17 1.39 -1.13 -7.67
N ASN A 18 1.05 -0.45 -8.76
CA ASN A 18 1.92 0.58 -9.35
C ASN A 18 2.12 1.79 -8.42
N VAL A 19 1.04 2.30 -7.81
CA VAL A 19 1.12 3.45 -6.90
C VAL A 19 1.93 3.09 -5.64
N LEU A 20 1.71 1.90 -5.09
CA LEU A 20 2.45 1.42 -3.93
C LEU A 20 3.94 1.20 -4.24
N THR A 21 4.27 0.71 -5.44
CA THR A 21 5.66 0.55 -5.90
C THR A 21 6.37 1.90 -6.08
N ILE A 22 5.71 2.89 -6.67
CA ILE A 22 6.28 4.24 -6.77
C ILE A 22 6.42 4.86 -5.37
N GLY A 23 5.43 4.65 -4.50
CA GLY A 23 5.48 5.09 -3.11
C GLY A 23 6.63 4.46 -2.33
N SER A 24 6.88 3.16 -2.50
CA SER A 24 7.98 2.46 -1.82
C SER A 24 9.35 2.92 -2.29
N LEU A 25 9.50 3.23 -3.58
CA LEU A 25 10.71 3.85 -4.12
C LEU A 25 10.95 5.24 -3.51
N LEU A 26 9.92 6.09 -3.42
CA LEU A 26 10.01 7.42 -2.81
C LEU A 26 10.35 7.36 -1.32
N VAL A 27 9.70 6.46 -0.57
CA VAL A 27 9.98 6.27 0.87
C VAL A 27 11.40 5.76 1.07
N GLY A 28 11.86 4.78 0.29
CA GLY A 28 13.23 4.31 0.34
C GLY A 28 14.25 5.40 0.01
N ALA A 29 13.98 6.24 -1.00
CA ALA A 29 14.85 7.36 -1.35
C ALA A 29 14.92 8.42 -0.23
N LEU A 30 13.78 8.72 0.41
CA LEU A 30 13.72 9.64 1.54
C LEU A 30 14.46 9.09 2.78
N THR A 31 14.33 7.80 3.10
CA THR A 31 15.07 7.21 4.22
C THR A 31 16.58 7.22 3.97
N ALA A 32 17.01 6.92 2.74
CA ALA A 32 18.42 7.02 2.36
C ALA A 32 18.94 8.47 2.47
N LEU A 33 18.17 9.45 1.99
CA LEU A 33 18.50 10.88 2.09
C LEU A 33 18.65 11.34 3.55
N LEU A 34 17.75 10.91 4.43
CA LEU A 34 17.81 11.24 5.86
C LEU A 34 19.02 10.62 6.55
N VAL A 35 19.39 9.39 6.18
CA VAL A 35 20.60 8.73 6.70
C VAL A 35 21.87 9.42 6.21
N TYR A 36 21.93 9.82 4.93
CA TYR A 36 23.04 10.63 4.42
C TYR A 36 23.17 11.96 5.19
N ALA A 37 22.06 12.67 5.37
CA ALA A 37 22.04 13.92 6.14
C ALA A 37 22.50 13.69 7.59
N TYR A 38 22.05 12.61 8.23
CA TYR A 38 22.48 12.25 9.59
C TYR A 38 24.00 12.02 9.67
N ILE A 39 24.58 11.26 8.73
CA ILE A 39 26.02 11.01 8.69
C ILE A 39 26.80 12.31 8.47
N ALA A 40 26.31 13.20 7.60
CA ALA A 40 26.93 14.49 7.29
C ALA A 40 26.96 15.45 8.50
N PHE A 41 25.90 15.49 9.31
CA PHE A 41 25.83 16.38 10.48
C PHE A 41 26.44 15.78 11.75
N ALA A 42 26.25 14.47 11.99
CA ALA A 42 26.67 13.84 13.24
C ALA A 42 28.16 13.43 13.25
N GLY A 43 28.80 13.31 12.09
CA GLY A 43 30.22 12.96 11.96
C GLY A 43 30.62 11.68 12.72
N PRO A 44 29.92 10.55 12.54
CA PRO A 44 30.22 9.34 13.29
C PRO A 44 31.61 8.78 12.97
N PRO A 45 32.23 8.00 13.88
CA PRO A 45 33.61 7.52 13.72
C PRO A 45 33.82 6.58 12.51
N PHE A 46 32.74 5.97 12.00
CA PHE A 46 32.79 5.16 10.77
C PHE A 46 32.73 5.99 9.47
N SER A 47 32.59 7.32 9.56
CA SER A 47 32.55 8.20 8.38
C SER A 47 33.87 8.27 7.60
N ALA A 48 34.98 7.80 8.20
CA ALA A 48 36.28 7.72 7.53
C ALA A 48 36.31 6.70 6.36
N ASN A 49 35.41 5.72 6.37
CA ASN A 49 35.31 4.70 5.33
C ASN A 49 34.08 4.95 4.46
N SER A 50 34.30 5.44 3.24
CA SER A 50 33.25 5.67 2.23
C SER A 50 32.44 4.40 1.91
N HIS A 51 33.08 3.23 1.94
CA HIS A 51 32.41 1.94 1.75
C HIS A 51 31.40 1.62 2.86
N THR A 52 31.69 2.00 4.10
CA THR A 52 30.79 1.75 5.23
C THR A 52 29.57 2.68 5.17
N ILE A 53 29.76 3.93 4.77
CA ILE A 53 28.65 4.88 4.54
C ILE A 53 27.72 4.35 3.45
N LEU A 54 28.26 3.96 2.30
CA LEU A 54 27.47 3.42 1.18
C LEU A 54 26.66 2.18 1.61
N LEU A 55 27.26 1.25 2.36
CA LEU A 55 26.58 0.06 2.86
C LEU A 55 25.40 0.43 3.79
N VAL A 56 25.61 1.39 4.70
CA VAL A 56 24.58 1.84 5.65
C VAL A 56 23.43 2.54 4.92
N GLU A 57 23.72 3.37 3.92
CA GLU A 57 22.70 4.03 3.09
C GLU A 57 21.88 3.03 2.28
N MET A 58 22.55 2.06 1.64
CA MET A 58 21.86 1.00 0.90
C MET A 58 20.99 0.14 1.82
N ALA A 59 21.48 -0.17 3.02
CA ALA A 59 20.69 -0.88 4.02
C ALA A 59 19.46 -0.06 4.44
N ALA A 60 19.63 1.24 4.72
CA ALA A 60 18.53 2.13 5.10
C ALA A 60 17.49 2.32 3.98
N PHE A 61 17.92 2.37 2.73
CA PHE A 61 17.05 2.34 1.56
C PHE A 61 16.22 1.05 1.56
N LEU A 62 16.87 -0.11 1.72
CA LEU A 62 16.21 -1.41 1.70
C LEU A 62 15.20 -1.55 2.83
N PHE A 63 15.52 -1.09 4.04
CA PHE A 63 14.58 -1.08 5.17
C PHE A 63 13.37 -0.19 4.89
N GLY A 64 13.58 1.04 4.41
CA GLY A 64 12.48 1.95 4.06
C GLY A 64 11.59 1.40 2.95
N PHE A 65 12.20 0.85 1.90
CA PHE A 65 11.52 0.18 0.80
C PHE A 65 10.68 -1.01 1.29
N THR A 66 11.28 -1.91 2.07
CA THR A 66 10.60 -3.12 2.57
C THR A 66 9.43 -2.77 3.48
N MET A 67 9.59 -1.75 4.34
CA MET A 67 8.52 -1.30 5.23
C MET A 67 7.31 -0.79 4.45
N MET A 68 7.52 -0.02 3.38
CA MET A 68 6.41 0.47 2.55
C MET A 68 5.73 -0.68 1.77
N ASN A 69 6.50 -1.65 1.28
CA ASN A 69 5.93 -2.83 0.60
C ASN A 69 5.04 -3.66 1.54
N LEU A 70 5.45 -3.86 2.81
CA LEU A 70 4.63 -4.54 3.82
C LEU A 70 3.27 -3.85 4.02
N VAL A 71 3.25 -2.52 4.08
CA VAL A 71 2.00 -1.75 4.17
C VAL A 71 1.16 -1.93 2.91
N GLY A 72 1.80 -1.94 1.74
CA GLY A 72 1.14 -2.17 0.46
C GLY A 72 0.44 -3.53 0.37
N GLU A 73 1.07 -4.59 0.86
CA GLU A 73 0.49 -5.93 0.87
C GLU A 73 -0.74 -6.02 1.79
N ILE A 74 -0.71 -5.33 2.94
CA ILE A 74 -1.88 -5.22 3.84
C ILE A 74 -3.05 -4.53 3.14
N ILE A 75 -2.79 -3.44 2.40
CA ILE A 75 -3.83 -2.71 1.65
C ILE A 75 -4.45 -3.63 0.60
N THR A 76 -3.62 -4.30 -0.19
CA THR A 76 -4.07 -5.21 -1.27
C THR A 76 -4.95 -6.34 -0.70
N SER A 77 -4.48 -7.04 0.33
CA SER A 77 -5.25 -8.09 1.02
C SER A 77 -6.57 -7.56 1.61
N GLY A 78 -6.56 -6.37 2.20
CA GLY A 78 -7.76 -5.72 2.75
C GLY A 78 -8.81 -5.39 1.68
N THR A 79 -8.38 -4.90 0.52
CA THR A 79 -9.31 -4.61 -0.59
C THR A 79 -9.92 -5.90 -1.15
N ALA A 80 -9.13 -6.93 -1.42
CA ALA A 80 -9.60 -8.23 -1.87
C ALA A 80 -10.63 -8.84 -0.90
N THR A 81 -10.33 -8.82 0.41
CA THR A 81 -11.24 -9.33 1.45
C THR A 81 -12.57 -8.59 1.46
N THR A 82 -12.54 -7.27 1.25
CA THR A 82 -13.76 -6.44 1.20
C THR A 82 -14.63 -6.79 0.00
N PHE A 83 -14.03 -7.01 -1.18
CA PHE A 83 -14.75 -7.44 -2.37
C PHE A 83 -15.33 -8.84 -2.25
N VAL A 84 -14.59 -9.77 -1.64
CA VAL A 84 -15.10 -11.13 -1.37
C VAL A 84 -16.28 -11.09 -0.41
N ALA A 85 -16.18 -10.33 0.69
CA ALA A 85 -17.29 -10.17 1.64
C ALA A 85 -18.54 -9.55 0.99
N LEU A 86 -18.36 -8.57 0.10
CA LEU A 86 -19.44 -7.98 -0.71
C LEU A 86 -20.06 -8.97 -1.70
N ALA A 87 -19.26 -9.90 -2.24
CA ALA A 87 -19.72 -10.88 -3.22
C ALA A 87 -20.44 -12.09 -2.57
N GLU A 88 -20.06 -12.46 -1.35
CA GLU A 88 -20.62 -13.61 -0.63
C GLU A 88 -21.96 -13.28 0.04
N ASP A 89 -22.03 -12.19 0.82
CA ASP A 89 -23.27 -11.75 1.46
C ASP A 89 -23.28 -10.22 1.67
N PRO A 90 -23.89 -9.45 0.75
CA PRO A 90 -23.98 -8.00 0.87
C PRO A 90 -24.86 -7.55 2.06
N GLU A 91 -25.82 -8.37 2.51
CA GLU A 91 -26.66 -8.05 3.67
C GLU A 91 -25.89 -8.19 4.99
N ALA A 92 -24.97 -9.15 5.09
CA ALA A 92 -24.06 -9.24 6.23
C ALA A 92 -23.20 -7.98 6.38
N LEU A 93 -22.74 -7.39 5.27
CA LEU A 93 -22.00 -6.12 5.31
C LEU A 93 -22.89 -4.96 5.75
N ALA A 94 -24.14 -4.91 5.29
CA ALA A 94 -25.13 -3.93 5.73
C ALA A 94 -25.43 -4.03 7.23
N ARG A 95 -25.49 -5.25 7.78
CA ARG A 95 -25.71 -5.50 9.21
C ARG A 95 -24.50 -5.15 10.08
N THR A 96 -23.29 -5.47 9.61
CA THR A 96 -22.07 -5.31 10.41
C THR A 96 -21.49 -3.91 10.32
N LYS A 97 -21.60 -3.25 9.15
CA LYS A 97 -21.06 -1.90 8.89
C LYS A 97 -22.02 -1.08 8.02
N PRO A 98 -23.16 -0.63 8.57
CA PRO A 98 -24.20 0.08 7.82
C PRO A 98 -23.72 1.39 7.18
N GLN A 99 -22.83 2.14 7.85
CA GLN A 99 -22.27 3.39 7.30
C GLN A 99 -21.40 3.16 6.06
N LEU A 100 -20.64 2.05 6.04
CA LEU A 100 -19.79 1.70 4.90
C LEU A 100 -20.65 1.24 3.72
N TYR A 101 -21.67 0.43 4.01
CA TYR A 101 -22.63 -0.05 3.01
C TYR A 101 -23.38 1.11 2.33
N GLU A 102 -23.86 2.09 3.10
CA GLU A 102 -24.56 3.25 2.53
C GLU A 102 -23.65 4.08 1.61
N LYS A 103 -22.37 4.22 1.97
CA LYS A 103 -21.37 4.93 1.16
C LYS A 103 -21.04 4.17 -0.14
N ILE A 104 -20.94 2.85 -0.07
CA ILE A 104 -20.77 1.98 -1.25
C ILE A 104 -22.00 2.08 -2.14
N ARG A 105 -23.20 2.03 -1.59
CA ARG A 105 -24.47 2.17 -2.33
C ARG A 105 -24.60 3.50 -3.06
N GLN A 106 -24.14 4.60 -2.45
CA GLN A 106 -24.16 5.93 -3.06
C GLN A 106 -23.10 6.09 -4.17
N THR A 107 -21.93 5.48 -4.00
CA THR A 107 -20.80 5.63 -4.94
C THR A 107 -20.86 4.62 -6.09
N TYR A 108 -21.35 3.40 -5.81
CA TYR A 108 -21.45 2.27 -6.71
C TYR A 108 -22.83 1.59 -6.56
N PRO A 109 -23.91 2.21 -7.08
CA PRO A 109 -25.26 1.67 -6.96
C PRO A 109 -25.41 0.26 -7.58
N GLU A 110 -24.59 -0.04 -8.59
CA GLU A 110 -24.54 -1.32 -9.32
C GLU A 110 -23.90 -2.45 -8.47
N VAL A 111 -23.18 -2.08 -7.41
CA VAL A 111 -22.54 -3.00 -6.47
C VAL A 111 -23.48 -3.37 -5.32
N ALA A 112 -24.32 -2.43 -4.88
CA ALA A 112 -25.20 -2.54 -3.72
C ALA A 112 -26.59 -3.12 -4.00
N VAL A 113 -27.05 -3.12 -5.25
CA VAL A 113 -28.26 -3.87 -5.61
C VAL A 113 -27.83 -5.31 -5.86
N GLY A 114 -27.82 -6.11 -4.78
CA GLY A 114 -27.98 -7.55 -4.93
C GLY A 114 -29.23 -7.79 -5.79
N ILE A 115 -29.11 -8.67 -6.77
CA ILE A 115 -30.30 -9.28 -7.39
C ILE A 115 -31.08 -10.07 -6.35
#